data_AF-A0A7C3C6L6-F1
#
_entry.id   AF-A0A7C3C6L6-F1
#
_cell.length_a   1.000
_cell.length_b   1.000
_cell.length_c   1.000
_cell.angle_alpha   90.00
_cell.angle_beta   90.00
_cell.angle_gamma   90.00
#
_symmetry.space_group_name_H-M   'P 1'
#
loop_
_entity.id
_entity.type
_entity.pdbx_description
1 polymer ?
#
loop_
_entity_poly.entity_id
_entity_poly.type
_entity_poly.pdbx_seq_one_letter_code
_entity_poly.pdbx_strand_id
1 'polypeptide(L)' 'MLNGGGAGRVGLQFILQKNGRKKSLKGVDSASVKIGDCVVIKTPGGGGFGEK' A
#
# COMPACT_ATOMS: atom_id res chain seq x y z
N MET A 1 -11.63 12.03 10.44
CA MET A 1 -12.26 12.51 9.18
C MET A 1 -13.21 13.64 9.53
N LEU A 2 -13.61 14.40 8.52
CA LEU A 2 -14.41 15.61 8.67
C LEU A 2 -15.90 15.24 8.76
N ASN A 3 -16.64 15.83 9.72
CA ASN A 3 -18.06 15.56 10.00
C ASN A 3 -18.47 14.07 10.09
N GLY A 4 -17.70 13.23 10.79
CA GLY A 4 -18.12 11.84 11.06
C GLY A 4 -17.67 10.78 10.05
N GLY A 5 -16.88 11.14 9.03
CA GLY A 5 -16.37 10.13 8.09
C GLY A 5 -15.42 9.12 8.77
N GLY A 6 -15.16 7.96 8.15
CA GLY A 6 -14.18 6.94 8.60
C GLY A 6 -12.68 7.35 8.66
N ALA A 7 -11.72 6.44 8.55
CA ALA A 7 -10.31 6.81 8.38
C ALA A 7 -9.89 6.68 6.91
N GLY A 8 -8.92 7.49 6.46
CA GLY A 8 -8.22 7.18 5.21
C GLY A 8 -7.55 5.82 5.34
N ARG A 9 -7.47 5.05 4.26
CA ARG A 9 -6.79 3.74 4.31
C ARG A 9 -5.28 3.96 4.48
N VAL A 10 -4.59 2.98 5.06
CA VAL A 10 -3.11 2.98 5.04
C VAL A 10 -2.61 2.59 3.66
N GLY A 11 -1.47 3.15 3.25
CA GLY A 11 -0.80 2.72 2.02
C GLY A 11 -0.32 1.27 2.13
N LEU A 12 -0.30 0.57 1.00
CA LEU A 12 0.18 -0.81 0.93
C LEU A 12 1.24 -0.93 -0.16
N GLN A 13 2.39 -1.50 0.20
CA GLN A 13 3.47 -1.75 -0.74
C GLN A 13 4.10 -3.12 -0.53
N PHE A 14 4.44 -3.79 -1.64
CA PHE A 14 5.08 -5.10 -1.63
C PHE A 14 5.81 -5.36 -2.96
N ILE A 15 6.77 -6.28 -2.94
CA ILE A 15 7.40 -6.84 -4.13
C ILE A 15 6.65 -8.12 -4.52
N LEU A 16 6.14 -8.18 -5.74
CA LEU A 16 5.66 -9.41 -6.37
C LEU A 16 6.85 -10.07 -7.07
N GLN A 17 7.31 -11.18 -6.53
CA GLN A 17 8.41 -11.94 -7.12
C GLN A 17 7.94 -12.68 -8.37
N LYS A 18 8.87 -13.00 -9.27
CA LYS A 18 8.58 -13.75 -10.51
C LYS A 18 7.81 -15.07 -10.27
N ASN A 19 8.01 -15.72 -9.12
CA ASN A 19 7.31 -16.95 -8.73
C ASN A 19 5.90 -16.70 -8.15
N GLY A 20 5.41 -15.47 -8.17
CA GLY A 20 4.10 -15.07 -7.64
C GLY A 20 4.07 -14.76 -6.14
N ARG A 21 5.17 -14.95 -5.41
CA ARG A 21 5.23 -14.66 -3.97
C ARG A 21 5.27 -13.16 -3.72
N LYS A 22 4.55 -12.72 -2.68
CA LYS A 22 4.54 -11.32 -2.23
C LYS A 22 5.47 -11.14 -1.03
N LYS A 23 6.35 -10.15 -1.09
CA LYS A 23 7.17 -9.70 0.03
C LYS A 23 6.72 -8.30 0.44
N SER A 24 6.07 -8.17 1.60
CA SER A 24 5.61 -6.89 2.13
C SER A 24 6.78 -5.94 2.40
N LEU A 25 6.55 -4.66 2.13
CA LEU A 25 7.47 -3.56 2.46
C LEU A 25 6.85 -2.68 3.55
N LYS A 26 7.68 -2.19 4.48
CA LYS A 26 7.26 -1.23 5.53
C LYS A 26 7.06 0.16 4.94
N GLY A 27 6.40 1.07 5.66
CA GLY A 27 6.16 2.45 5.18
C GLY A 27 7.42 3.23 4.79
N VAL A 28 8.54 2.96 5.47
CA VAL A 28 9.89 3.36 5.07
C VAL A 28 10.73 2.09 5.05
N ASP A 29 11.27 1.73 3.89
CA ASP A 29 11.95 0.46 3.71
C ASP A 29 12.96 0.50 2.56
N SER A 30 13.87 -0.46 2.52
CA SER A 30 14.80 -0.69 1.43
C SER A 30 14.94 -2.18 1.18
N ALA A 31 14.86 -2.59 -0.08
CA ALA A 31 14.94 -3.99 -0.47
C ALA A 31 15.59 -4.16 -1.84
N SER A 32 16.43 -5.19 -1.99
CA SER A 32 16.94 -5.62 -3.30
C SER A 32 15.85 -6.36 -4.07
N VAL A 33 15.75 -6.07 -5.37
CA VAL A 33 14.87 -6.75 -6.33
C VAL A 33 15.70 -7.50 -7.36
N LYS A 34 15.13 -8.55 -7.94
CA LYS A 34 15.75 -9.31 -9.05
C LYS A 34 15.03 -9.01 -10.36
N ILE A 35 15.68 -9.34 -11.47
CA ILE A 35 15.07 -9.24 -12.80
C ILE A 35 13.78 -10.06 -12.84
N GLY A 36 12.68 -9.43 -13.24
CA GLY A 36 11.36 -10.04 -13.30
C GLY A 36 10.52 -9.89 -12.02
N ASP A 37 11.06 -9.29 -10.96
CA ASP A 37 10.25 -8.85 -9.83
C ASP A 37 9.50 -7.54 -10.18
N CYS A 38 8.35 -7.32 -9.54
CA CYS A 38 7.55 -6.12 -9.71
C CYS A 38 7.31 -5.43 -8.36
N VAL A 39 7.55 -4.12 -8.28
CA VAL A 39 7.21 -3.33 -7.09
C VAL A 39 5.78 -2.82 -7.25
N VAL A 40 4.90 -3.18 -6.32
CA VAL A 40 3.51 -2.74 -6.30
C VAL A 40 3.31 -1.73 -5.18
N ILE A 41 2.88 -0.53 -5.54
CA ILE A 41 2.50 0.54 -4.61
C ILE A 41 1.02 0.81 -4.79
N LYS A 42 0.22 0.53 -3.76
CA LYS A 42 -1.19 0.94 -3.70
C LYS A 42 -1.27 2.21 -2.87
N THR A 43 -1.48 3.32 -3.57
CA THR A 43 -1.73 4.59 -2.92
C THR A 43 -3.07 4.52 -2.16
N PRO A 44 -3.08 4.88 -0.87
CA PRO A 44 -4.32 4.91 -0.13
C PRO A 44 -5.25 6.00 -0.66
N GLY A 45 -6.56 5.74 -0.64
CA GLY A 45 -7.54 6.80 -0.82
C GLY A 45 -7.55 7.75 0.38
N GLY A 46 -7.85 9.03 0.11
CA GLY A 46 -8.05 10.03 1.16
C GLY A 46 -9.22 9.68 2.07
N GLY A 47 -9.25 10.29 3.26
CA GLY A 47 -10.43 10.20 4.12
C GLY A 47 -11.63 10.90 3.46
N GLY A 48 -12.81 10.32 3.58
CA GLY A 48 -14.10 10.91 3.23
C GLY A 48 -14.60 11.98 4.22
N PHE A 49 -15.81 12.45 3.94
CA PHE A 49 -16.50 13.52 4.64
C PHE A 49 -17.95 13.09 4.86
N GLY A 50 -18.54 13.39 6.04
CA GLY A 50 -19.96 13.15 6.33
C GLY A 50 -20.24 11.94 7.25
N GLU A 51 -21.48 11.82 7.72
CA GLU A 51 -21.90 10.78 8.67
C GLU A 51 -22.14 9.43 7.98
N LYS A 52 -21.84 8.35 8.70
CA LYS A 52 -21.87 6.98 8.23
C LYS A 52 -23.27 6.39 8.26
#